data_AF-A0A1T5LPK9-F1
#
_entry.id   AF-A0A1T5LPK9-F1
#
_cell.length_a   1.000
_cell.length_b   1.000
_cell.length_c   1.000
_cell.angle_alpha   90.00
_cell.angle_beta   90.00
_cell.angle_gamma   90.00
#
_symmetry.space_group_name_H-M   'P 1'
#
loop_
_entity.id
_entity.type
_entity.pdbx_description
1 polymer ?
#
loop_
_entity_poly.entity_id
_entity_poly.type
_entity_poly.pdbx_seq_one_letter_code
_entity_poly.pdbx_strand_id
1 'polypeptide(L)'
;MKLKLLFLLVIIPATGTHACQCPSRGIVYEADCAFDIVVARVVAEKEDPITCGEFYLDHSFMIQIEFSYKGNLKGTQKIFAGQGGGPCGAILWTGVDYLLVVQKYGDHHLYATMCNDNTYLHSADDHVKFLNQYYNKDYHITDRLYFIAIMLLCLAVASCACIVVFSYYKQTRDSQYI
;
A
#
# COMPACT_ATOMS: atom_id res chain seq x y z
N MET A 1 34.70 -40.16 39.14
CA MET A 1 34.83 -38.70 39.34
C MET A 1 33.80 -38.00 38.46
N LYS A 2 32.88 -37.23 39.07
CA LYS A 2 31.78 -36.56 38.35
C LYS A 2 32.25 -35.19 37.86
N LEU A 3 32.38 -35.04 36.53
CA LEU A 3 32.73 -33.77 35.89
C LEU A 3 31.52 -32.83 35.97
N LYS A 4 31.57 -31.86 36.89
CA LYS A 4 30.55 -30.80 36.99
C LYS A 4 30.76 -29.83 35.82
N LEU A 5 29.93 -29.97 34.79
CA LEU A 5 29.86 -29.05 33.67
C LEU A 5 29.27 -27.72 34.17
N LEU A 6 30.14 -26.75 34.47
CA LEU A 6 29.77 -25.40 34.88
C LEU A 6 29.25 -24.66 33.64
N PHE A 7 27.93 -24.54 33.50
CA PHE A 7 27.28 -23.76 32.46
C PHE A 7 27.50 -22.28 32.76
N LEU A 8 28.57 -21.69 32.21
CA LEU A 8 28.86 -20.26 32.31
C LEU A 8 27.89 -19.52 31.39
N LEU A 9 26.75 -19.08 31.94
CA LEU A 9 25.74 -18.30 31.23
C LEU A 9 26.27 -16.87 31.06
N VAL A 10 26.93 -16.61 29.92
CA VAL A 10 27.37 -15.27 29.53
C VAL A 10 26.12 -14.46 29.19
N ILE A 11 25.65 -13.65 30.14
CA ILE A 11 24.62 -12.64 29.91
C ILE A 11 25.30 -11.50 29.13
N ILE A 12 25.26 -11.58 27.80
CA ILE A 12 25.65 -10.46 26.95
C ILE A 12 24.55 -9.40 27.13
N PRO A 13 24.85 -8.19 27.66
CA PRO A 13 23.85 -7.14 27.69
C PRO A 13 23.45 -6.86 26.24
N ALA A 14 22.17 -7.04 25.93
CA ALA A 14 21.62 -6.67 24.64
C ALA A 14 21.88 -5.17 24.43
N THR A 15 22.88 -4.85 23.61
CA THR A 15 23.12 -3.48 23.16
C THR A 15 21.83 -3.00 22.51
N GLY A 16 21.28 -1.91 23.03
CA GLY A 16 19.92 -1.46 22.73
C GLY A 16 19.62 -1.52 21.24
N THR A 17 18.64 -2.33 20.87
CA THR A 17 17.99 -2.20 19.56
C THR A 17 17.27 -0.86 19.59
N HIS A 18 17.81 0.14 18.89
CA HIS A 18 17.15 1.42 18.71
C HIS A 18 15.94 1.22 17.80
N ALA A 19 14.81 0.80 18.39
CA ALA A 19 13.53 0.84 17.73
C ALA A 19 13.23 2.29 17.35
N CYS A 20 12.67 2.50 16.16
CA CYS A 20 12.32 3.82 15.68
C CYS A 20 11.33 4.50 16.62
N GLN A 21 11.72 5.65 17.16
CA GLN A 21 10.82 6.49 17.94
C GLN A 21 10.23 7.55 17.01
N CYS A 22 8.98 7.33 16.60
CA CYS A 22 8.25 8.29 15.79
C CYS A 22 7.44 9.23 16.69
N PRO A 23 7.53 10.55 16.49
CA PRO A 23 6.53 11.44 17.05
C PRO A 23 5.16 11.09 16.45
N SER A 24 4.11 11.12 17.27
CA SER A 24 2.75 10.97 16.75
C SER A 24 2.44 12.14 15.82
N ARG A 25 2.32 11.85 14.52
CA ARG A 25 1.99 12.80 13.45
C ARG A 25 0.82 12.23 12.68
N GLY A 26 -0.20 13.05 12.45
CA GLY A 26 -1.34 12.70 11.61
C GLY A 26 -1.30 13.44 10.27
N ILE A 27 -2.18 13.05 9.37
CA ILE A 27 -2.26 13.57 8.00
C ILE A 27 -2.42 15.09 7.92
N VAL A 28 -3.01 15.70 8.95
CA VAL A 28 -3.14 17.17 9.06
C VAL A 28 -1.75 17.83 9.07
N TYR A 29 -0.82 17.31 9.86
CA TYR A 29 0.55 17.81 9.92
C TYR A 29 1.31 17.51 8.61
N GLU A 30 1.13 16.29 8.08
CA GLU A 30 1.83 15.87 6.86
C GLU A 30 1.37 16.65 5.63
N ALA A 31 0.12 17.11 5.57
CA ALA A 31 -0.34 17.99 4.50
C ALA A 31 0.55 19.23 4.36
N ASP A 32 0.99 19.82 5.46
CA ASP A 32 1.86 21.01 5.41
C ASP A 32 3.32 20.66 5.12
N CYS A 33 3.83 19.59 5.71
CA CYS A 33 5.26 19.29 5.70
C CYS A 33 5.74 18.35 4.60
N ALA A 34 4.87 17.51 4.04
CA ALA A 34 5.26 16.53 3.02
C ALA A 34 5.81 17.18 1.76
N PHE A 35 6.71 16.49 1.06
CA PHE A 35 7.13 16.91 -0.29
C PHE A 35 6.02 16.61 -1.30
N ASP A 36 5.48 15.40 -1.27
CA ASP A 36 4.34 14.98 -2.08
C ASP A 36 3.41 14.07 -1.25
N ILE A 37 2.14 14.00 -1.60
CA ILE A 37 1.18 13.05 -1.01
C ILE A 37 0.46 12.38 -2.17
N VAL A 38 0.72 11.08 -2.35
CA VAL A 38 0.27 10.34 -3.53
C VAL A 38 -0.61 9.18 -3.17
N VAL A 39 -1.54 8.86 -4.07
CA VAL A 39 -2.13 7.53 -4.16
C VAL A 39 -1.32 6.73 -5.17
N ALA A 40 -0.74 5.62 -4.72
CA ALA A 40 0.14 4.82 -5.56
C ALA A 40 0.06 3.32 -5.25
N ARG A 41 0.29 2.52 -6.30
CA ARG A 41 0.46 1.07 -6.20
C ARG A 41 1.94 0.71 -6.19
N VAL A 42 2.37 -0.15 -5.28
CA VAL A 42 3.73 -0.73 -5.35
C VAL A 42 3.77 -1.77 -6.47
N VAL A 43 4.62 -1.57 -7.49
CA VAL A 43 4.70 -2.46 -8.66
C VAL A 43 5.92 -3.38 -8.64
N ALA A 44 7.00 -2.97 -8.00
CA ALA A 44 8.19 -3.79 -7.82
C ALA A 44 8.98 -3.37 -6.60
N GLU A 45 9.82 -4.28 -6.15
CA GLU A 45 10.72 -4.09 -5.02
C GLU A 45 12.13 -4.56 -5.41
N LYS A 46 13.14 -3.86 -4.90
CA LYS A 46 14.54 -4.24 -5.04
C LYS A 46 15.30 -3.83 -3.79
N GLU A 47 16.07 -4.77 -3.24
CA GLU A 47 17.06 -4.47 -2.21
C GLU A 47 18.11 -3.52 -2.80
N ASP A 48 18.16 -2.31 -2.27
CA ASP A 48 18.99 -1.21 -2.77
C ASP A 48 19.24 -0.22 -1.64
N PRO A 49 20.15 -0.56 -0.71
CA PRO A 49 20.31 0.19 0.52
C PRO A 49 20.88 1.58 0.25
N ILE A 50 20.26 2.59 0.86
CA ILE A 50 20.73 3.96 0.89
C ILE A 50 20.76 4.47 2.33
N THR A 51 21.72 5.35 2.64
CA THR A 51 21.74 6.08 3.91
C THR A 51 21.26 7.51 3.68
N CYS A 52 20.15 7.87 4.33
CA CYS A 52 19.51 9.18 4.27
C CYS A 52 19.59 9.88 5.64
N GLY A 53 20.71 10.54 5.92
CA GLY A 53 20.96 11.13 7.24
C GLY A 53 21.05 10.06 8.33
N GLU A 54 20.15 10.11 9.32
CA GLU A 54 20.04 9.11 10.39
C GLU A 54 19.21 7.88 9.99
N PHE A 55 18.57 7.91 8.82
CA PHE A 55 17.76 6.81 8.32
C PHE A 55 18.60 5.91 7.40
N TYR A 56 18.55 4.61 7.64
CA TYR A 56 18.99 3.62 6.65
C TYR A 56 17.74 3.14 5.93
N LEU A 57 17.72 3.13 4.61
CA LEU A 57 16.58 2.62 3.85
C LEU A 57 17.14 1.47 3.05
N ASP A 58 16.78 0.25 3.42
CA ASP A 58 17.36 -0.98 2.91
C ASP A 58 16.75 -1.39 1.56
N HIS A 59 15.55 -0.88 1.25
CA HIS A 59 14.82 -1.25 0.04
C HIS A 59 14.40 -0.05 -0.79
N SER A 60 14.41 -0.26 -2.11
CA SER A 60 13.78 0.62 -3.07
C SER A 60 12.54 -0.04 -3.68
N PHE A 61 11.52 0.77 -3.89
CA PHE A 61 10.23 0.36 -4.43
C PHE A 61 9.94 1.17 -5.66
N MET A 62 9.49 0.49 -6.72
CA MET A 62 8.87 1.16 -7.86
C MET A 62 7.39 1.29 -7.54
N ILE A 63 6.90 2.52 -7.52
CA ILE A 63 5.49 2.84 -7.29
C ILE A 63 4.88 3.42 -8.57
N GLN A 64 3.68 2.97 -8.91
CA GLN A 64 2.88 3.57 -9.97
C GLN A 64 1.91 4.56 -9.34
N ILE A 65 2.13 5.84 -9.60
CA ILE A 65 1.28 6.91 -9.08
C ILE A 65 0.02 7.00 -9.92
N GLU A 66 -1.13 6.92 -9.24
CA GLU A 66 -2.46 7.13 -9.80
C GLU A 66 -2.89 8.58 -9.62
N PHE A 67 -2.65 9.14 -8.43
CA PHE A 67 -3.10 10.47 -8.05
C PHE A 67 -2.08 11.16 -7.13
N SER A 68 -2.01 12.49 -7.19
CA SER A 68 -1.19 13.31 -6.28
C SER A 68 -2.05 14.44 -5.72
N TYR A 69 -2.12 14.53 -4.39
CA TYR A 69 -2.79 15.60 -3.65
C TYR A 69 -1.93 16.85 -3.57
N LYS A 70 -0.65 16.66 -3.20
CA LYS A 70 0.34 17.71 -3.02
C LYS A 70 1.53 17.41 -3.91
N GLY A 71 2.09 18.39 -4.60
CA GLY A 71 3.24 18.17 -5.45
C GLY A 71 2.85 17.84 -6.89
N ASN A 72 3.71 17.11 -7.60
CA ASN A 72 3.57 16.89 -9.04
C ASN A 72 4.14 15.55 -9.51
N LEU A 73 4.40 14.61 -8.61
CA LEU A 73 4.84 13.29 -8.98
C LEU A 73 3.76 12.57 -9.82
N LYS A 74 4.20 11.91 -10.88
CA LYS A 74 3.35 11.19 -11.85
C LYS A 74 4.06 9.96 -12.40
N GLY A 75 3.31 9.04 -12.98
CA GLY A 75 3.87 7.86 -13.63
C GLY A 75 4.53 6.91 -12.64
N THR A 76 5.53 6.16 -13.10
CA THR A 76 6.29 5.26 -12.24
C THR A 76 7.44 6.02 -11.58
N GLN A 77 7.53 5.98 -10.25
CA GLN A 77 8.59 6.60 -9.47
C GLN A 77 9.33 5.56 -8.64
N LYS A 78 10.62 5.80 -8.40
CA LYS A 78 11.41 5.03 -7.43
C LYS A 78 11.35 5.75 -6.08
N ILE A 79 10.96 5.04 -5.03
CA ILE A 79 11.00 5.54 -3.65
C ILE A 79 11.85 4.60 -2.80
N PHE A 80 12.51 5.14 -1.79
CA PHE A 80 13.23 4.35 -0.78
C PHE A 80 12.36 4.21 0.47
N ALA A 81 12.26 3.00 1.00
CA ALA A 81 11.49 2.70 2.20
C ALA A 81 12.16 1.54 2.95
N GLY A 82 11.45 0.83 3.82
CA GLY A 82 12.01 -0.27 4.59
C GLY A 82 11.16 -1.55 4.56
N GLN A 83 11.71 -2.66 5.06
CA GLN A 83 10.96 -3.92 5.23
C GLN A 83 10.61 -4.27 6.69
N GLY A 84 10.97 -3.40 7.64
CA GLY A 84 10.79 -3.66 9.07
C GLY A 84 11.99 -4.43 9.67
N GLY A 85 11.99 -4.61 11.00
CA GLY A 85 13.14 -5.21 11.72
C GLY A 85 14.35 -4.29 11.88
N GLY A 86 14.22 -3.04 11.43
CA GLY A 86 15.25 -2.02 11.40
C GLY A 86 14.75 -0.78 10.66
N PRO A 87 15.65 -0.03 10.08
CA PRO A 87 15.73 1.44 10.05
C PRO A 87 14.53 2.19 9.46
N CYS A 88 13.50 2.48 10.27
CA CYS A 88 12.48 3.53 10.16
C CYS A 88 11.79 3.81 8.80
N GLY A 89 12.01 3.00 7.78
CA GLY A 89 11.37 3.09 6.47
C GLY A 89 9.95 2.58 6.55
N ALA A 90 9.07 3.10 5.68
CA ALA A 90 7.70 2.60 5.57
C ALA A 90 7.74 1.15 5.08
N ILE A 91 6.93 0.27 5.70
CA ILE A 91 6.80 -1.12 5.27
C ILE A 91 5.82 -1.16 4.10
N LEU A 92 6.35 -1.49 2.92
CA LEU A 92 5.58 -1.54 1.68
C LEU A 92 5.56 -2.95 1.10
N TRP A 93 4.47 -3.29 0.43
CA TRP A 93 4.29 -4.59 -0.20
C TRP A 93 3.89 -4.45 -1.66
N THR A 94 4.55 -5.23 -2.51
CA THR A 94 4.25 -5.30 -3.94
C THR A 94 2.79 -5.71 -4.17
N GLY A 95 2.13 -5.02 -5.09
CA GLY A 95 0.73 -5.25 -5.46
C GLY A 95 -0.30 -4.51 -4.60
N VAL A 96 0.14 -3.78 -3.57
CA VAL A 96 -0.75 -3.06 -2.65
C VAL A 96 -0.84 -1.58 -2.99
N ASP A 97 -2.04 -1.01 -2.84
CA ASP A 97 -2.33 0.41 -3.01
C ASP A 97 -2.23 1.15 -1.67
N TYR A 98 -1.54 2.28 -1.69
CA TYR A 98 -1.29 3.11 -0.52
C TYR A 98 -1.65 4.57 -0.78
N LEU A 99 -2.03 5.27 0.29
CA LEU A 99 -1.83 6.70 0.41
C LEU A 99 -0.44 6.90 1.04
N LEU A 100 0.49 7.42 0.25
CA LEU A 100 1.89 7.62 0.66
C LEU A 100 2.19 9.09 0.88
N VAL A 101 2.78 9.37 2.03
CA VAL A 101 3.43 10.63 2.36
C VAL A 101 4.89 10.52 1.93
N VAL A 102 5.24 11.27 0.90
CA VAL A 102 6.57 11.24 0.28
C VAL A 102 7.39 12.41 0.78
N GLN A 103 8.62 12.10 1.18
CA GLN A 103 9.65 13.05 1.58
C GLN A 103 10.78 13.07 0.55
N LYS A 104 11.58 14.13 0.55
CA LYS A 104 12.73 14.29 -0.36
C LYS A 104 14.05 14.33 0.42
N TYR A 105 15.02 13.52 0.02
CA TYR A 105 16.38 13.53 0.55
C TYR A 105 17.37 13.92 -0.55
N GLY A 106 18.05 15.04 -0.36
CA GLY A 106 18.86 15.66 -1.41
C GLY A 106 18.03 16.03 -2.64
N ASP A 107 18.67 16.08 -3.80
CA ASP A 107 18.01 16.54 -5.03
C ASP A 107 17.22 15.46 -5.78
N HIS A 108 17.50 14.18 -5.50
CA HIS A 108 17.06 13.08 -6.36
C HIS A 108 16.39 11.90 -5.65
N HIS A 109 16.42 11.82 -4.33
CA HIS A 109 15.86 10.67 -3.62
C HIS A 109 14.51 11.00 -3.01
N LEU A 110 13.52 10.19 -3.35
CA LEU A 110 12.21 10.17 -2.72
C LEU A 110 12.19 9.06 -1.68
N TYR A 111 11.61 9.30 -0.51
CA TYR A 111 11.51 8.28 0.51
C TYR A 111 10.21 8.36 1.30
N ALA A 112 9.83 7.23 1.90
CA ALA A 112 8.71 7.12 2.83
C ALA A 112 9.18 6.44 4.11
N THR A 113 8.80 6.99 5.26
CA THR A 113 9.20 6.47 6.59
C THR A 113 8.01 5.91 7.34
N MET A 114 8.23 5.00 8.28
CA MET A 114 7.18 4.53 9.19
C MET A 114 6.65 5.63 10.13
N CYS A 115 7.36 6.75 10.23
CA CYS A 115 6.95 7.89 11.04
C CYS A 115 6.02 8.85 10.30
N ASN A 116 5.87 8.70 8.99
CA ASN A 116 4.85 9.42 8.25
C ASN A 116 3.52 8.66 8.31
N ASP A 117 2.41 9.39 8.17
CA ASP A 117 1.05 8.85 8.18
C ASP A 117 0.70 8.15 6.85
N ASN A 118 1.51 7.16 6.48
CA ASN A 118 1.28 6.25 5.37
C ASN A 118 0.20 5.24 5.75
N THR A 119 -0.74 4.97 4.86
CA THR A 119 -1.83 4.02 5.13
C THR A 119 -2.20 3.25 3.87
N TYR A 120 -2.80 2.07 4.04
CA TYR A 120 -3.39 1.37 2.90
C TYR A 120 -4.54 2.20 2.34
N LEU A 121 -4.67 2.22 1.03
CA LEU A 121 -5.69 3.02 0.38
C LEU A 121 -7.12 2.63 0.82
N HIS A 122 -7.37 1.35 1.07
CA HIS A 122 -8.67 0.84 1.52
C HIS A 122 -9.03 1.23 2.96
N SER A 123 -8.08 1.73 3.74
CA SER A 123 -8.29 2.23 5.11
C SER A 123 -8.07 3.74 5.22
N ALA A 124 -8.00 4.44 4.09
CA ALA A 124 -7.63 5.86 4.03
C ALA A 124 -8.82 6.81 3.89
N ASP A 125 -10.06 6.37 4.16
CA ASP A 125 -11.28 7.17 3.92
C ASP A 125 -11.23 8.54 4.60
N ASP A 126 -10.85 8.58 5.88
CA ASP A 126 -10.74 9.84 6.64
C ASP A 126 -9.62 10.73 6.11
N HIS A 127 -8.48 10.14 5.73
CA HIS A 127 -7.35 10.86 5.11
C HIS A 127 -7.76 11.47 3.77
N VAL A 128 -8.40 10.68 2.90
CA VAL A 128 -8.87 11.11 1.58
C VAL A 128 -9.90 12.23 1.72
N LYS A 129 -10.85 12.10 2.64
CA LYS A 129 -11.84 13.16 2.92
C LYS A 129 -11.16 14.45 3.36
N PHE A 130 -10.22 14.37 4.30
CA PHE A 130 -9.46 15.52 4.76
C PHE A 130 -8.65 16.16 3.61
N LEU A 131 -7.89 15.36 2.86
CA LEU A 131 -7.02 15.85 1.78
C LEU A 131 -7.80 16.43 0.61
N ASN A 132 -8.96 15.85 0.25
CA ASN A 132 -9.87 16.41 -0.76
C ASN A 132 -10.33 17.81 -0.35
N GLN A 133 -10.75 17.97 0.90
CA GLN A 133 -11.15 19.27 1.43
C GLN A 133 -9.95 20.24 1.49
N TYR A 134 -8.80 19.79 1.98
CA TYR A 134 -7.62 20.62 2.19
C TYR A 134 -7.03 21.15 0.88
N TYR A 135 -6.93 20.29 -0.15
CA TYR A 135 -6.35 20.62 -1.44
C TYR A 135 -7.37 20.99 -2.52
N ASN A 136 -8.67 21.03 -2.17
CA ASN A 136 -9.79 21.19 -3.11
C ASN A 136 -9.69 20.21 -4.30
N LYS A 137 -9.61 18.92 -3.97
CA LYS A 137 -9.54 17.78 -4.89
C LYS A 137 -10.76 16.89 -4.73
N ASP A 138 -10.97 16.01 -5.70
CA ASP A 138 -12.10 15.08 -5.73
C ASP A 138 -11.64 13.67 -6.08
N TYR A 139 -10.75 13.12 -5.25
CA TYR A 139 -10.33 11.73 -5.37
C TYR A 139 -11.29 10.81 -4.63
N HIS A 140 -11.67 9.70 -5.26
CA HIS A 140 -12.49 8.67 -4.64
C HIS A 140 -11.76 7.34 -4.63
N ILE A 141 -11.69 6.70 -3.47
CA ILE A 141 -11.16 5.35 -3.34
C ILE A 141 -12.05 4.43 -4.16
N THR A 142 -11.50 3.86 -5.23
CA THR A 142 -12.22 2.92 -6.07
C THR A 142 -11.99 1.51 -5.56
N ASP A 143 -13.03 0.91 -4.99
CA ASP A 143 -12.94 -0.46 -4.52
C ASP A 143 -12.99 -1.44 -5.70
N ARG A 144 -11.81 -1.82 -6.22
CA ARG A 144 -11.70 -2.72 -7.39
C ARG A 144 -12.39 -4.06 -7.14
N LEU A 145 -12.40 -4.56 -5.91
CA LEU A 145 -13.06 -5.83 -5.58
C LEU A 145 -14.56 -5.73 -5.74
N TYR A 146 -15.15 -4.61 -5.31
CA TYR A 146 -16.56 -4.33 -5.51
C TYR A 146 -16.94 -4.30 -7.00
N PHE A 147 -16.11 -3.64 -7.82
CA PHE A 147 -16.35 -3.57 -9.26
C PHE A 147 -16.25 -4.96 -9.94
N ILE A 148 -15.23 -5.75 -9.58
CA ILE A 148 -15.07 -7.13 -10.08
C ILE A 148 -16.26 -7.99 -9.63
N ALA A 149 -16.70 -7.87 -8.38
CA ALA A 149 -17.83 -8.62 -7.86
C ALA A 149 -19.14 -8.27 -8.60
N ILE A 150 -19.40 -6.99 -8.87
CA ILE A 150 -20.55 -6.57 -9.68
C ILE A 150 -20.46 -7.16 -11.09
N MET A 151 -19.30 -7.08 -11.73
CA MET A 151 -19.10 -7.63 -13.07
C MET A 151 -19.38 -9.14 -13.11
N LEU A 152 -18.88 -9.90 -12.14
CA LEU A 152 -19.12 -11.33 -12.03
C LEU A 152 -20.60 -11.65 -11.77
N LEU A 153 -21.27 -10.87 -10.91
CA LEU A 153 -22.70 -11.03 -10.64
C LEU A 153 -23.54 -10.75 -11.91
N CYS A 154 -23.23 -9.70 -12.65
CA CYS A 154 -23.89 -9.37 -13.91
C CYS A 154 -23.72 -10.49 -14.95
N LEU A 155 -22.52 -11.07 -15.06
CA LEU A 155 -22.24 -12.21 -15.94
C LEU A 155 -23.03 -13.45 -15.54
N ALA A 156 -23.15 -13.74 -14.24
CA ALA A 156 -23.95 -14.85 -13.74
C ALA A 156 -25.45 -14.68 -14.07
N VAL A 157 -26.00 -13.48 -13.84
CA VAL A 157 -27.41 -13.17 -14.16
C VAL A 157 -27.69 -13.29 -15.66
N ALA A 158 -26.82 -12.75 -16.50
CA ALA A 158 -26.94 -12.87 -17.96
C ALA A 158 -26.91 -14.33 -18.42
N SER A 159 -26.01 -15.13 -17.84
CA SER A 159 -25.90 -16.57 -18.14
C SER A 159 -27.17 -17.33 -17.76
N CYS A 160 -27.73 -17.07 -16.58
CA CYS A 160 -29.00 -17.66 -16.15
C CYS A 160 -30.16 -17.28 -17.07
N ALA A 161 -30.26 -16.02 -17.49
CA ALA A 161 -31.29 -15.57 -18.41
C ALA A 161 -31.19 -16.28 -19.77
N CYS A 162 -29.98 -16.43 -20.31
CA CYS A 162 -29.75 -17.17 -21.55
C CYS A 162 -30.17 -18.65 -21.44
N ILE A 163 -29.87 -19.31 -20.32
CA ILE A 163 -30.28 -20.71 -20.08
C ILE A 163 -31.80 -20.84 -20.03
N VAL A 164 -32.50 -19.92 -19.36
CA VAL A 164 -33.97 -19.92 -19.28
C VAL A 164 -34.59 -19.73 -20.67
N VAL A 165 -34.10 -18.75 -21.44
CA VAL A 165 -34.59 -18.49 -22.82
C VAL A 165 -34.34 -19.69 -23.73
N PHE A 166 -33.15 -20.29 -23.66
CA PHE A 166 -32.80 -21.48 -24.44
C PHE A 166 -33.68 -22.68 -24.06
N SER A 167 -33.93 -22.89 -22.78
CA SER A 167 -34.78 -23.98 -22.29
C SER A 167 -36.23 -23.82 -22.75
N TYR A 168 -36.75 -22.59 -22.69
CA TYR A 168 -38.07 -22.25 -23.21
C TYR A 168 -38.17 -22.49 -24.72
N TYR A 169 -37.18 -22.00 -25.49
CA TYR A 169 -37.12 -22.23 -26.93
C TYR A 169 -37.11 -23.72 -27.29
N LYS A 170 -36.28 -24.52 -26.59
CA LYS A 170 -36.22 -25.97 -26.79
C LYS A 170 -37.58 -26.63 -26.53
N GLN A 171 -38.26 -26.29 -25.43
CA GLN A 171 -39.57 -26.84 -25.08
C GLN A 171 -40.64 -26.52 -26.14
N THR A 172 -40.67 -25.29 -26.66
CA THR A 172 -41.63 -24.91 -27.71
C THR A 172 -41.39 -25.65 -29.01
N ARG A 173 -40.13 -25.85 -29.40
CA ARG A 173 -39.76 -26.58 -30.61
C ARG A 173 -40.19 -28.04 -30.53
N ASP A 174 -39.91 -28.71 -29.42
CA ASP A 174 -40.21 -30.14 -29.27
C ASP A 174 -41.74 -30.41 -29.23
N SER A 175 -42.55 -29.42 -28.84
CA SER A 175 -44.02 -29.51 -28.84
C SER A 175 -44.66 -29.44 -30.24
N GLN A 176 -43.94 -29.00 -31.28
CA GLN A 176 -44.46 -28.93 -32.65
C GLN A 176 -44.33 -30.25 -33.43
N TYR A 177 -43.65 -31.25 -32.87
CA TYR A 177 -43.39 -32.54 -33.52
C TYR A 177 -44.21 -33.71 -32.95
N ILE A 178 -45.26 -33.41 -32.18
CA ILE A 178 -46.23 -34.38 -31.63
C ILE A 178 -47.58 -34.12 -32.30
#